data_AF-A0A947B3A2-F1
#
_entry.id   AF-A0A947B3A2-F1
#
_cell.length_a   1.000
_cell.length_b   1.000
_cell.length_c   1.000
_cell.angle_alpha   90.00
_cell.angle_beta   90.00
_cell.angle_gamma   90.00
#
_symmetry.space_group_name_H-M   'P 1'
#
loop_
_entity.id
_entity.type
_entity.pdbx_description
1 polymer ?
#
loop_
_entity_poly.entity_id
_entity_poly.type
_entity_poly.pdbx_seq_one_letter_code
_entity_poly.pdbx_strand_id
1 'polypeptide(L)' 'MSVTIHASSHGPGEVVLTFDDNTLLLNLCGERNANLKLIEEALQAKLNLRGDRITLIGEELEVKLAQRVLEELYG' A
#
# COMPACT_ATOMS: atom_id res chain seq x y z
N MET A 1 3.52 -19.56 -4.68
CA MET A 1 4.25 -18.91 -3.57
C MET A 1 3.23 -18.06 -2.86
N SER A 2 3.08 -18.24 -1.55
CA SER A 2 2.13 -17.46 -0.76
C SER A 2 2.76 -16.10 -0.50
N VAL A 3 2.36 -15.14 -1.30
CA VAL A 3 2.77 -13.76 -1.14
C VAL A 3 2.14 -13.23 0.15
N THR A 4 2.95 -12.72 1.07
CA THR A 4 2.49 -12.31 2.40
C THR A 4 2.71 -10.81 2.59
N ILE A 5 1.66 -10.09 2.99
CA ILE A 5 1.75 -8.68 3.38
C ILE A 5 1.61 -8.60 4.90
N HIS A 6 2.53 -7.90 5.54
CA HIS A 6 2.48 -7.63 6.96
C HIS A 6 1.97 -6.21 7.21
N ALA A 7 0.73 -6.09 7.69
CA ALA A 7 0.13 -4.81 8.06
C ALA A 7 0.34 -4.50 9.55
N SER A 8 0.77 -3.29 9.86
CA SER A 8 0.97 -2.79 11.22
C SER A 8 0.39 -1.39 11.35
N SER A 9 -0.55 -1.18 12.30
CA SER A 9 -1.15 0.14 12.53
C SER A 9 -0.43 0.86 13.67
N HIS A 10 -0.07 2.13 13.46
CA HIS A 10 0.68 2.93 14.43
C HIS A 10 -0.13 4.09 15.03
N GLY A 11 -1.41 4.20 14.70
CA GLY A 11 -2.31 5.22 15.22
C GLY A 11 -3.62 5.29 14.43
N PRO A 12 -4.57 6.15 14.84
CA PRO A 12 -5.78 6.38 14.08
C PRO A 12 -5.41 6.98 12.72
N GLY A 13 -5.62 6.22 11.65
CA GLY A 13 -5.31 6.66 10.29
C GLY A 13 -3.87 6.44 9.80
N GLU A 14 -3.04 5.68 10.53
CA GLU A 14 -1.70 5.30 10.06
C GLU A 14 -1.52 3.78 10.04
N VAL A 15 -1.22 3.24 8.86
CA VAL A 15 -0.94 1.81 8.64
C VAL A 15 0.31 1.64 7.79
N VAL A 16 1.21 0.78 8.22
CA VAL A 16 2.42 0.39 7.49
C VAL A 16 2.22 -1.03 6.97
N LEU A 17 2.25 -1.17 5.65
CA LEU A 17 2.28 -2.43 4.95
C LEU A 17 3.72 -2.76 4.60
N THR A 18 4.18 -3.94 5.01
CA THR A 18 5.50 -4.48 4.64
C THR A 18 5.25 -5.63 3.69
N PHE A 19 5.88 -5.57 2.53
CA PHE A 19 5.77 -6.59 1.51
C PHE A 19 6.94 -7.58 1.71
N ASP A 20 6.94 -8.73 1.06
CA ASP A 20 8.08 -9.68 1.15
C ASP A 20 8.79 -9.79 -0.21
N ASP A 21 7.99 -9.66 -1.28
CA ASP A 21 8.44 -9.60 -2.67
C ASP A 21 8.45 -8.17 -3.22
N ASN A 22 9.64 -7.56 -3.24
CA ASN A 22 9.86 -6.24 -3.81
C ASN A 22 9.58 -6.19 -5.34
N THR A 23 9.72 -7.33 -6.04
CA THR A 23 9.40 -7.42 -7.49
C THR A 23 7.91 -7.23 -7.74
N LEU A 24 7.05 -7.83 -6.91
CA LEU A 24 5.61 -7.65 -7.01
C LEU A 24 5.21 -6.24 -6.59
N LEU A 25 5.88 -5.67 -5.60
CA LEU A 25 5.67 -4.28 -5.17
C LEU A 25 5.97 -3.29 -6.30
N LEU A 26 7.08 -3.50 -7.02
CA LEU A 26 7.44 -2.74 -8.21
C LEU A 26 6.38 -2.87 -9.32
N ASN A 27 5.85 -4.08 -9.51
CA ASN A 27 4.79 -4.33 -10.48
C ASN A 27 3.49 -3.60 -10.09
N LEU A 28 3.12 -3.65 -8.80
CA LEU A 28 1.96 -2.98 -8.24
C LEU A 28 2.09 -1.45 -8.36
N CYS A 29 3.27 -0.89 -8.06
CA CYS A 29 3.56 0.53 -8.20
C CYS A 29 3.50 1.00 -9.67
N GLY A 30 3.66 0.05 -10.60
CA GLY A 30 3.64 0.27 -12.03
C GLY A 30 4.89 0.98 -12.55
N GLU A 31 4.96 1.15 -13.87
CA GLU A 31 6.08 1.85 -14.48
C GLU A 31 6.14 3.30 -14.00
N ARG A 32 7.27 3.67 -13.36
CA ARG A 32 7.54 5.02 -12.81
C ARG A 32 6.51 5.51 -11.79
N ASN A 33 5.96 4.60 -10.97
CA ASN A 33 5.03 4.92 -9.88
C ASN A 33 3.66 5.47 -10.35
N ALA A 34 3.26 5.18 -11.60
CA ALA A 34 1.98 5.64 -12.15
C ALA A 34 0.78 5.09 -11.36
N ASN A 35 0.82 3.82 -10.98
CA ASN A 35 -0.27 3.21 -10.20
C ASN A 35 -0.29 3.79 -8.79
N LEU A 36 0.88 4.06 -8.20
CA LEU A 36 0.93 4.66 -6.86
C LEU A 36 0.17 5.99 -6.80
N LYS A 37 0.34 6.86 -7.82
CA LYS A 37 -0.42 8.11 -7.92
C LYS A 37 -1.92 7.87 -8.07
N LEU A 38 -2.32 6.93 -8.93
CA LEU A 38 -3.73 6.59 -9.12
C LEU A 38 -4.36 6.06 -7.83
N ILE A 39 -3.62 5.25 -7.09
CA ILE A 39 -4.00 4.69 -5.80
C ILE A 39 -4.14 5.81 -4.76
N GLU A 40 -3.18 6.73 -4.65
CA GLU A 40 -3.29 7.93 -3.80
C GLU A 40 -4.52 8.79 -4.13
N GLU A 41 -4.79 9.04 -5.42
CA GLU A 41 -5.94 9.82 -5.85
C GLU A 41 -7.27 9.09 -5.62
N ALA A 42 -7.34 7.79 -5.91
CA ALA A 42 -8.54 6.98 -5.76
C ALA A 42 -8.94 6.76 -4.31
N LEU A 43 -7.95 6.62 -3.43
CA LEU A 43 -8.14 6.31 -2.02
C LEU A 43 -8.21 7.55 -1.15
N GLN A 44 -7.87 8.72 -1.70
CA GLN A 44 -7.73 9.99 -0.97
C GLN A 44 -6.77 9.90 0.24
N ALA A 45 -5.98 8.82 0.33
CA ALA A 45 -4.98 8.58 1.35
C ALA A 45 -3.57 8.82 0.80
N LYS A 46 -2.67 9.23 1.69
CA LYS A 46 -1.26 9.45 1.37
C LYS A 46 -0.49 8.14 1.44
N LEU A 47 0.20 7.77 0.35
CA LEU A 47 1.02 6.56 0.29
C LEU A 47 2.50 6.93 0.22
N ASN A 48 3.29 6.45 1.17
CA ASN A 48 4.74 6.60 1.16
C ASN A 48 5.40 5.25 0.96
N LEU A 49 5.90 5.00 -0.24
CA LEU A 49 6.72 3.84 -0.54
C LEU A 49 8.16 4.08 -0.08
N ARG A 50 8.66 3.21 0.81
CA ARG A 50 10.03 3.24 1.33
C ARG A 50 10.66 1.86 1.25
N GLY A 51 11.39 1.60 0.17
CA GLY A 51 11.97 0.28 -0.09
C GLY A 51 10.85 -0.72 -0.30
N ASP A 52 10.74 -1.68 0.61
CA ASP A 52 9.75 -2.75 0.58
C ASP A 52 8.44 -2.44 1.35
N ARG A 53 8.37 -1.31 2.08
CA ARG A 53 7.20 -0.96 2.89
C ARG A 53 6.45 0.24 2.34
N ILE A 54 5.12 0.20 2.41
CA ILE A 54 4.23 1.32 2.09
C ILE A 54 3.58 1.81 3.38
N THR A 55 3.75 3.09 3.70
CA THR A 55 3.03 3.76 4.77
C THR A 55 1.80 4.46 4.22
N LEU A 56 0.63 4.08 4.72
CA LEU A 56 -0.67 4.68 4.47
C LEU A 56 -0.98 5.67 5.60
N ILE A 57 -1.23 6.92 5.22
CA ILE A 57 -1.66 7.96 6.16
C ILE A 57 -2.93 8.61 5.60
N GLY A 58 -4.01 8.62 6.39
CA GLY A 58 -5.29 9.18 5.98
C GLY A 58 -6.36 8.93 7.04
N GLU A 59 -7.63 9.00 6.66
CA GLU A 59 -8.72 8.58 7.54
C GLU A 59 -8.75 7.05 7.68
N GLU A 60 -9.25 6.53 8.81
CA GLU A 60 -9.34 5.08 9.05
C GLU A 60 -10.04 4.32 7.93
N LEU A 61 -11.05 4.93 7.31
CA LEU A 61 -11.84 4.32 6.26
C LEU A 61 -11.06 4.26 4.95
N GLU A 62 -10.38 5.35 4.59
CA GLU A 62 -9.51 5.46 3.42
C GLU A 62 -8.33 4.50 3.51
N VAL A 63 -7.66 4.45 4.66
CA VAL A 63 -6.52 3.57 4.92
C VAL A 63 -6.91 2.09 4.88
N LYS A 64 -8.08 1.73 5.43
CA LYS A 64 -8.60 0.36 5.29
C LYS A 64 -8.90 -0.02 3.85
N LEU A 65 -9.49 0.91 3.09
CA LEU A 65 -9.80 0.67 1.68
C LEU A 65 -8.52 0.53 0.87
N ALA A 66 -7.53 1.38 1.16
CA ALA A 66 -6.21 1.34 0.57
C ALA A 66 -5.50 0.01 0.83
N GLN A 67 -5.49 -0.43 2.09
CA GLN A 67 -4.95 -1.72 2.48
C GLN A 67 -5.60 -2.85 1.68
N ARG A 68 -6.94 -2.89 1.60
CA ARG A 68 -7.67 -3.91 0.84
C ARG A 68 -7.28 -3.93 -0.63
N VAL A 69 -7.23 -2.76 -1.27
CA VAL A 69 -6.82 -2.66 -2.67
C VAL A 69 -5.39 -3.14 -2.87
N LEU A 70 -4.47 -2.77 -1.97
CA LEU A 70 -3.08 -3.23 -2.00
C LEU A 70 -2.96 -4.75 -1.79
N GLU A 71 -3.75 -5.33 -0.90
CA GLU A 71 -3.85 -6.78 -0.70
C GLU A 71 -4.33 -7.50 -1.97
N GLU A 72 -5.40 -6.99 -2.61
CA GLU A 72 -5.99 -7.58 -3.82
C GLU A 72 -5.12 -7.44 -5.07
N LEU A 73 -4.33 -6.36 -5.17
CA LEU A 73 -3.40 -6.15 -6.30
C LEU A 73 -2.11 -6.97 -6.17
N TYR A 74 -1.79 -7.43 -4.96
CA TYR A 74 -0.54 -8.13 -4.65
C TYR A 74 -0.73 -9.66 -4.55
N GLY A 75 -1.95 -10.12 -4.23
CA GLY A 75 -2.35 -11.54 -4.26
C GLY A 75 -2.74 -12.04 -5.65
#